data_AF-A0A7W2RCX1-F1
#
_entry.id   AF-A0A7W2RCX1-F1
#
_cell.length_a   1.000
_cell.length_b   1.000
_cell.length_c   1.000
_cell.angle_alpha   90.00
_cell.angle_beta   90.00
_cell.angle_gamma   90.00
#
_symmetry.space_group_name_H-M   'P 1'
#
loop_
_entity.id
_entity.type
_entity.pdbx_description
1 polymer ?
#
loop_
_entity_poly.entity_id
_entity_poly.type
_entity_poly.pdbx_seq_one_letter_code
_entity_poly.pdbx_strand_id
1 'polypeptide(L)'
;MELIITSEYKERLHNIVSSYQIPVEGIEIISDIQAWCKERNIPEKNALLTGKCLKNNKTGKHLILLRSEISESMQRSIIRAISIRGFSEKINLLETSWGFLKHLLFHELGHAKDNSWSETQCDEWAFSMMEQVSNYKSLKQDKK
;
A
#
# COMPACT_ATOMS: atom_id res chain seq x y z
N MET A 1 12.19 -11.59 7.83
CA MET A 1 10.95 -11.51 7.03
C MET A 1 11.22 -12.17 5.70
N GLU A 2 10.20 -12.76 5.06
CA GLU A 2 10.35 -13.42 3.76
C GLU A 2 10.25 -12.45 2.59
N LEU A 3 10.70 -12.88 1.41
CA LEU A 3 10.47 -12.16 0.15
C LEU A 3 8.96 -12.15 -0.14
N ILE A 4 8.40 -10.98 -0.42
CA ILE A 4 6.99 -10.87 -0.81
C ILE A 4 6.90 -10.89 -2.33
N ILE A 5 6.09 -11.81 -2.88
CA ILE A 5 5.71 -11.84 -4.29
C ILE A 5 4.31 -11.21 -4.43
N THR A 6 4.24 -9.93 -4.78
CA THR A 6 2.99 -9.15 -4.75
C THR A 6 1.92 -9.72 -5.68
N SER A 7 2.31 -10.33 -6.80
CA SER A 7 1.37 -10.95 -7.74
C SER A 7 0.55 -12.10 -7.14
N GLU A 8 1.07 -12.80 -6.11
CA GLU A 8 0.33 -13.84 -5.39
C GLU A 8 -0.88 -13.29 -4.62
N TYR A 9 -0.89 -11.98 -4.35
CA TYR A 9 -1.96 -11.28 -3.63
C TYR A 9 -2.81 -10.40 -4.53
N LYS A 10 -2.57 -10.38 -5.84
CA LYS A 10 -3.18 -9.45 -6.80
C LYS A 10 -4.71 -9.39 -6.66
N GLU A 11 -5.38 -10.54 -6.70
CA GLU A 11 -6.84 -10.59 -6.61
C GLU A 11 -7.36 -9.98 -5.29
N ARG A 12 -6.70 -10.31 -4.17
CA ARG A 12 -7.06 -9.78 -2.84
C ARG A 12 -6.87 -8.27 -2.76
N LEU A 13 -5.82 -7.74 -3.38
CA LEU A 13 -5.54 -6.31 -3.43
C LEU A 13 -6.57 -5.58 -4.29
N HIS A 14 -6.93 -6.11 -5.47
CA HIS A 14 -8.00 -5.54 -6.29
C HIS A 14 -9.36 -5.57 -5.59
N ASN A 15 -9.67 -6.67 -4.89
CA ASN A 15 -10.92 -6.78 -4.11
C ASN A 15 -10.99 -5.71 -3.03
N ILE A 16 -9.87 -5.41 -2.34
CA ILE A 16 -9.80 -4.28 -1.41
C ILE A 16 -10.12 -2.98 -2.15
N VAL A 17 -9.37 -2.62 -3.19
CA VAL A 17 -9.58 -1.34 -3.92
C VAL A 17 -11.02 -1.18 -4.39
N SER A 18 -11.61 -2.23 -4.98
CA SER A 18 -12.99 -2.21 -5.47
C SER A 18 -14.05 -1.99 -4.38
N SER A 19 -13.71 -2.26 -3.12
CA SER A 19 -14.61 -2.10 -1.98
C SER A 19 -14.64 -0.67 -1.44
N TYR A 20 -13.74 0.21 -1.88
CA TYR A 20 -13.67 1.61 -1.42
C TYR A 20 -14.08 2.58 -2.52
N GLN A 21 -14.80 3.64 -2.15
CA GLN A 21 -15.24 4.72 -3.05
C GLN A 21 -14.11 5.75 -3.32
N ILE A 22 -12.91 5.27 -3.64
CA ILE A 22 -11.77 6.11 -4.04
C ILE A 22 -11.63 5.99 -5.56
N PRO A 23 -11.46 7.09 -6.32
CA PRO A 23 -11.38 7.05 -7.78
C PRO A 23 -10.03 6.47 -8.22
N VAL A 24 -9.86 5.17 -8.11
CA VAL A 24 -8.67 4.42 -8.53
C VAL A 24 -8.96 3.76 -9.88
N GLU A 25 -8.07 3.94 -10.86
CA GLU A 25 -8.17 3.29 -12.17
C GLU A 25 -7.66 1.85 -12.14
N GLY A 26 -6.71 1.55 -11.26
CA GLY A 26 -6.22 0.19 -11.04
C GLY A 26 -5.01 0.11 -10.13
N ILE A 27 -4.51 -1.12 -10.00
CA ILE A 27 -3.21 -1.44 -9.40
C ILE A 27 -2.33 -2.01 -10.52
N GLU A 28 -1.13 -1.48 -10.68
CA GLU A 28 -0.08 -2.06 -11.51
C GLU A 28 1.01 -2.65 -10.62
N ILE A 29 1.36 -3.91 -10.88
CA ILE A 29 2.44 -4.61 -10.20
C ILE A 29 3.66 -4.60 -11.13
N ILE A 30 4.74 -3.94 -10.72
CA ILE A 30 5.90 -3.64 -11.58
C ILE A 30 7.21 -3.96 -10.87
N SER A 31 8.26 -4.33 -11.62
CA SER A 31 9.54 -4.75 -11.04
C SER A 31 10.33 -3.59 -10.41
N ASP A 32 10.28 -2.42 -11.04
CA ASP A 32 11.00 -1.23 -10.62
C ASP A 32 10.15 0.02 -10.85
N ILE A 33 9.68 0.61 -9.75
CA ILE A 33 8.85 1.82 -9.76
C ILE A 33 9.66 3.03 -10.28
N GLN A 34 10.94 3.14 -9.93
CA GLN A 34 11.78 4.24 -10.39
C GLN A 34 11.99 4.17 -11.90
N ALA A 35 12.29 3.00 -12.44
CA ALA A 35 12.44 2.80 -13.88
C ALA A 35 11.12 3.12 -14.62
N TRP A 36 9.98 2.62 -14.13
CA TRP A 36 8.67 2.91 -14.70
C TRP A 36 8.35 4.41 -14.69
N CYS A 37 8.66 5.12 -13.60
CA CYS A 37 8.50 6.56 -13.50
C CYS A 37 9.42 7.31 -14.47
N LYS A 38 10.68 6.89 -14.60
CA LYS A 38 11.67 7.49 -15.51
C LYS A 38 11.23 7.40 -16.97
N GLU A 39 10.71 6.25 -17.42
CA GLU A 39 10.16 6.07 -18.77
C GLU A 39 9.03 7.04 -19.10
N ARG A 40 8.32 7.53 -18.08
CA ARG A 40 7.17 8.44 -18.19
C ARG A 40 7.49 9.88 -17.78
N ASN A 41 8.77 10.22 -17.59
CA ASN A 41 9.23 11.54 -17.13
C ASN A 41 8.63 11.99 -15.78
N ILE A 42 8.36 11.04 -14.89
CA ILE A 42 7.88 11.30 -13.53
C ILE A 42 9.10 11.29 -12.59
N PRO A 43 9.35 12.37 -11.81
CA PRO A 43 10.46 12.40 -10.86
C PRO A 43 10.27 11.35 -9.75
N GLU A 44 11.22 10.41 -9.66
CA GLU A 44 11.32 9.46 -8.55
C GLU A 44 12.80 9.17 -8.25
N LYS A 45 13.21 9.39 -6.99
CA LYS A 45 14.62 9.24 -6.56
C LYS A 45 14.84 7.98 -5.73
N ASN A 46 13.78 7.41 -5.17
CA ASN A 46 13.86 6.26 -4.27
C ASN A 46 13.84 4.93 -5.06
N ALA A 47 15.02 4.34 -5.28
CA ALA A 47 15.15 3.03 -5.92
C ALA A 47 14.58 1.86 -5.08
N LEU A 48 14.34 2.06 -3.78
CA LEU A 48 13.77 1.07 -2.86
C LEU A 48 12.27 1.27 -2.64
N LEU A 49 11.63 2.15 -3.40
CA LEU A 49 10.19 2.41 -3.29
C LEU A 49 9.40 1.11 -3.57
N THR A 50 8.43 0.81 -2.71
CA THR A 50 7.60 -0.41 -2.81
C THR A 50 6.18 -0.13 -3.27
N GLY A 51 5.69 1.10 -3.09
CA GLY A 51 4.38 1.56 -3.52
C GLY A 51 4.44 3.01 -3.99
N LYS A 52 3.54 3.39 -4.90
CA LYS A 52 3.38 4.78 -5.32
C LYS A 52 1.97 5.05 -5.84
N CYS A 53 1.34 6.08 -5.32
CA CYS A 53 0.11 6.64 -5.86
C CYS A 53 0.42 7.74 -6.89
N LEU A 54 -0.23 7.67 -8.05
CA LEU A 54 -0.12 8.67 -9.12
C LEU A 54 -1.50 9.16 -9.52
N LYS A 55 -1.68 10.48 -9.62
CA LYS A 55 -2.92 11.06 -10.11
C LYS A 55 -2.83 11.33 -11.62
N ASN A 56 -3.77 10.80 -12.37
CA ASN A 56 -3.95 11.12 -13.77
C ASN A 56 -4.65 12.48 -13.89
N ASN A 57 -3.91 13.51 -14.32
CA ASN A 57 -4.43 14.88 -14.44
C ASN A 57 -5.58 15.03 -15.47
N LYS A 58 -5.73 14.09 -16.41
CA LYS A 58 -6.81 14.14 -17.42
C LYS A 58 -8.12 13.55 -16.89
N THR A 59 -8.04 12.43 -16.16
CA THR A 59 -9.23 11.70 -15.68
C THR A 59 -9.57 12.00 -14.23
N GLY A 60 -8.64 12.58 -13.47
CA GLY A 60 -8.74 12.78 -12.03
C GLY A 60 -8.60 11.49 -11.21
N LYS A 61 -8.43 10.32 -11.87
CA LYS A 61 -8.29 9.02 -11.22
C LYS A 61 -6.85 8.76 -10.78
N HIS A 62 -6.69 7.83 -9.85
CA HIS A 62 -5.39 7.44 -9.30
C HIS A 62 -4.97 6.06 -9.80
N LEU A 63 -3.70 5.90 -10.12
CA LEU A 63 -3.03 4.63 -10.36
C LEU A 63 -2.17 4.29 -9.15
N ILE A 64 -2.33 3.08 -8.63
CA ILE A 64 -1.48 2.57 -7.56
C ILE A 64 -0.43 1.64 -8.18
N LEU A 65 0.84 1.98 -8.03
CA LEU A 65 1.96 1.13 -8.39
C LEU A 65 2.40 0.35 -7.17
N LEU A 66 2.61 -0.95 -7.30
CA LEU A 66 3.21 -1.80 -6.27
C LEU A 66 4.39 -2.56 -6.87
N ARG A 67 5.45 -2.74 -6.10
CA ARG A 67 6.61 -3.52 -6.55
C ARG A 67 6.26 -5.01 -6.63
N SER A 68 6.70 -5.71 -7.67
CA SER A 68 6.41 -7.14 -7.87
C SER A 68 7.06 -8.02 -6.81
N GLU A 69 8.28 -7.65 -6.42
CA GLU A 69 9.08 -8.35 -5.42
C GLU A 69 9.53 -7.35 -4.34
N ILE A 70 9.18 -7.63 -3.08
CA ILE A 70 9.57 -6.79 -1.95
C ILE A 70 10.49 -7.58 -1.04
N SER A 71 11.79 -7.28 -1.16
CA SER A 71 12.84 -7.89 -0.33
C SER A 71 12.71 -7.50 1.14
N GLU A 72 13.39 -8.27 2.00
CA GLU A 72 13.45 -7.99 3.44
C GLU A 72 14.05 -6.60 3.73
N SER A 73 15.04 -6.13 2.97
CA SER A 73 15.65 -4.82 3.19
C SER A 73 14.68 -3.67 2.92
N MET A 74 13.84 -3.80 1.88
CA MET A 74 12.77 -2.84 1.56
C MET A 74 11.72 -2.80 2.67
N GLN A 75 11.28 -3.98 3.13
CA GLN A 75 10.33 -4.09 4.24
C GLN A 75 10.89 -3.45 5.52
N ARG A 76 12.15 -3.75 5.87
CA ARG A 76 12.80 -3.15 7.06
C ARG A 76 12.93 -1.64 6.96
N SER A 77 13.20 -1.12 5.76
CA SER A 77 13.29 0.33 5.55
C SER A 77 11.95 1.03 5.82
N ILE A 78 10.85 0.45 5.36
CA ILE A 78 9.50 1.00 5.57
C ILE A 78 9.07 0.85 7.03
N ILE A 79 9.25 -0.33 7.62
CA ILE A 79 8.94 -0.58 9.04
C ILE A 79 9.70 0.39 9.94
N ARG A 80 10.97 0.66 9.65
CA ARG A 80 11.76 1.65 10.39
C ARG A 80 11.17 3.06 10.24
N ALA A 81 10.74 3.45 9.04
CA ALA A 81 10.14 4.76 8.83
C ALA A 81 8.80 4.91 9.56
N ILE A 82 7.97 3.86 9.59
CA ILE A 82 6.71 3.81 10.33
C ILE A 82 6.95 3.86 11.86
N SER A 83 7.96 3.15 12.35
CA SER A 83 8.38 3.19 13.76
C SER A 83 8.76 4.59 14.21
N ILE A 84 9.58 5.30 13.41
CA ILE A 84 9.99 6.69 13.67
C ILE A 84 8.78 7.64 13.66
N ARG A 85 7.77 7.35 12.84
CA ARG A 85 6.50 8.10 12.79
C ARG A 85 5.58 7.85 13.99
N GLY A 86 5.95 6.95 14.91
CA GLY A 86 5.25 6.75 16.19
C GLY A 86 4.38 5.51 16.27
N PHE A 87 4.38 4.63 15.26
CA PHE A 87 3.52 3.43 15.22
C PHE A 87 4.27 2.15 15.61
N SER A 88 5.16 2.23 16.59
CA SER A 88 6.03 1.09 16.95
C SER A 88 5.24 -0.11 17.49
N GLU A 89 4.11 0.15 18.15
CA GLU A 89 3.16 -0.83 18.67
C GLU A 89 2.38 -1.59 17.59
N LYS A 90 2.36 -1.08 16.35
CA LYS A 90 1.63 -1.68 15.21
C LYS A 90 2.52 -2.46 14.26
N ILE A 91 3.84 -2.47 14.47
CA ILE A 91 4.81 -3.11 13.56
C ILE A 91 4.57 -4.62 13.44
N ASN A 92 4.09 -5.27 14.50
CA ASN A 92 3.73 -6.69 14.48
C ASN A 92 2.70 -7.03 13.40
N LEU A 93 1.82 -6.09 13.04
CA LEU A 93 0.85 -6.25 11.95
C LEU A 93 1.52 -6.33 10.57
N LEU A 94 2.78 -5.88 10.45
CA LEU A 94 3.55 -5.81 9.21
C LEU A 94 4.52 -6.98 9.05
N GLU A 95 4.64 -7.87 10.04
CA GLU A 95 5.58 -9.01 10.01
C GLU A 95 5.18 -10.10 9.01
N THR A 96 3.92 -10.10 8.58
CA THR A 96 3.41 -11.03 7.56
C THR A 96 3.35 -10.36 6.20
N SER A 97 3.63 -11.12 5.13
CA SER A 97 3.56 -10.67 3.74
C SER A 97 2.22 -10.00 3.42
N TRP A 98 1.11 -10.59 3.88
CA TRP A 98 -0.22 -9.99 3.70
C TRP A 98 -0.45 -8.74 4.53
N GLY A 99 0.02 -8.71 5.78
CA GLY A 99 -0.09 -7.55 6.65
C GLY A 99 0.65 -6.34 6.07
N PHE A 100 1.88 -6.56 5.61
CA PHE A 100 2.70 -5.56 4.93
C PHE A 100 2.03 -5.03 3.66
N LEU A 101 1.60 -5.91 2.75
CA LEU A 101 0.94 -5.50 1.50
C LEU A 101 -0.38 -4.77 1.74
N LYS A 102 -1.14 -5.17 2.76
CA LYS A 102 -2.40 -4.51 3.13
C LYS A 102 -2.13 -3.09 3.63
N HIS A 103 -1.14 -2.91 4.52
CA HIS A 103 -0.72 -1.59 4.97
C HIS A 103 -0.26 -0.74 3.78
N LEU A 104 0.64 -1.27 2.96
CA LEU A 104 1.17 -0.57 1.78
C LEU A 104 0.04 -0.11 0.85
N LEU A 105 -0.91 -0.99 0.53
CA LEU A 105 -2.06 -0.61 -0.31
C LEU A 105 -2.90 0.50 0.33
N PHE A 106 -3.23 0.39 1.62
CA PHE A 106 -4.03 1.42 2.27
C PHE A 106 -3.26 2.74 2.43
N HIS A 107 -1.95 2.70 2.62
CA HIS A 107 -1.12 3.89 2.64
C HIS A 107 -1.23 4.64 1.30
N GLU A 108 -1.08 3.95 0.17
CA GLU A 108 -1.20 4.57 -1.15
C GLU A 108 -2.63 5.03 -1.46
N LEU A 109 -3.64 4.30 -0.99
CA LEU A 109 -5.04 4.74 -1.05
C LEU A 109 -5.28 6.00 -0.20
N GLY A 110 -4.53 6.18 0.89
CA GLY A 110 -4.54 7.40 1.70
C GLY A 110 -4.15 8.62 0.87
N HIS A 111 -3.06 8.54 0.12
CA HIS A 111 -2.66 9.59 -0.82
C HIS A 111 -3.71 9.84 -1.92
N ALA A 112 -4.36 8.80 -2.42
CA ALA A 112 -5.44 8.94 -3.40
C ALA A 112 -6.70 9.59 -2.81
N LYS A 113 -6.98 9.32 -1.53
CA LYS A 113 -8.11 9.89 -0.78
C LYS A 113 -7.90 11.37 -0.49
N ASP A 114 -6.71 11.74 -0.04
CA ASP A 114 -6.36 13.12 0.27
C ASP A 114 -4.85 13.35 0.05
N ASN A 115 -4.53 14.02 -1.05
CA ASN A 115 -3.15 14.31 -1.43
C ASN A 115 -2.48 15.38 -0.55
N SER A 116 -3.20 15.97 0.42
CA SER A 116 -2.63 16.87 1.43
C SER A 116 -2.16 16.15 2.69
N TRP A 117 -2.50 14.86 2.84
CA TRP A 117 -2.09 14.08 4.00
C TRP A 117 -0.57 13.89 4.02
N SER A 118 -0.03 14.10 5.21
CA SER A 118 1.33 13.69 5.55
C SER A 118 1.45 12.16 5.55
N GLU A 119 2.69 11.70 5.40
CA GLU A 119 3.11 10.32 5.61
C GLU A 119 2.53 9.68 6.89
N THR A 120 2.52 10.41 8.00
CA THR A 120 1.95 9.94 9.28
C THR A 120 0.43 9.79 9.20
N GLN A 121 -0.28 10.72 8.56
CA GLN A 121 -1.74 10.62 8.39
C GLN A 121 -2.12 9.47 7.47
N CYS A 122 -1.34 9.21 6.42
CA CYS A 122 -1.52 8.04 5.56
C CYS A 122 -1.32 6.73 6.34
N ASP A 123 -0.28 6.61 7.17
CA ASP A 123 -0.06 5.42 8.02
C ASP A 123 -1.18 5.24 9.05
N GLU A 124 -1.59 6.31 9.72
CA GLU A 124 -2.69 6.27 10.70
C GLU A 124 -3.96 5.74 10.06
N TRP A 125 -4.32 6.29 8.90
CA TRP A 125 -5.47 5.84 8.13
C TRP A 125 -5.31 4.38 7.67
N ALA A 126 -4.11 4.01 7.19
CA ALA A 126 -3.83 2.66 6.73
C ALA A 126 -4.05 1.63 7.83
N PHE A 127 -3.51 1.85 9.03
CA PHE A 127 -3.74 0.97 10.17
C PHE A 127 -5.22 0.89 10.57
N SER A 128 -5.94 2.02 10.58
CA SER A 128 -7.38 2.01 10.86
C SER A 128 -8.16 1.14 9.85
N MET A 129 -7.81 1.22 8.56
CA MET A 129 -8.44 0.38 7.53
C MET A 129 -8.10 -1.11 7.70
N MET A 130 -6.86 -1.44 8.10
CA MET A 130 -6.47 -2.83 8.38
C MET A 130 -7.31 -3.46 9.50
N GLU A 131 -7.61 -2.70 10.55
CA GLU A 131 -8.47 -3.12 11.66
C GLU A 131 -9.91 -3.35 11.19
N GLN A 132 -10.48 -2.43 10.40
CA GLN A 132 -11.84 -2.55 9.86
C GLN A 132 -12.02 -3.80 8.99
N VAL A 133 -11.06 -4.09 8.10
CA VAL A 133 -11.11 -5.30 7.25
C VAL A 133 -10.97 -6.58 8.08
N SER A 134 -10.22 -6.53 9.17
CA SER A 134 -10.04 -7.70 10.05
C SER A 134 -11.30 -7.98 10.86
N ASN A 135 -11.95 -6.94 11.39
CA ASN A 135 -13.22 -7.04 12.11
C ASN A 135 -14.39 -7.45 11.21
N TYR A 136 -14.39 -7.04 9.94
CA TYR A 136 -15.42 -7.49 8.99
C TYR A 136 -15.36 -9.01 8.72
N LYS A 137 -14.16 -9.61 8.78
CA LYS A 137 -14.00 -11.06 8.61
C LYS A 137 -14.48 -11.87 9.82
N SER A 138 -14.25 -11.39 11.04
CA SER A 138 -14.75 -12.08 12.25
C SER A 138 -16.29 -12.08 12.28
N LEU A 139 -16.92 -10.94 11.98
CA LEU A 139 -18.39 -10.81 11.93
C LEU A 139 -19.09 -11.69 10.87
N LYS A 140 -18.38 -12.14 9.82
CA LYS A 140 -18.92 -13.08 8.83
C LYS A 140 -18.69 -14.55 9.19
N GLN A 141 -17.73 -14.85 10.07
CA GLN A 141 -17.49 -16.21 10.56
C GLN A 141 -18.48 -16.59 11.67
N ASP A 142 -18.92 -15.63 12.48
CA ASP A 142 -19.91 -15.85 13.55
C ASP A 142 -21.37 -15.99 13.06
N LYS A 143 -21.60 -15.92 11.74
CA LYS A 143 -22.94 -16.04 11.11
C LYS A 143 -23.11 -17.33 10.31
N LYS A 144 -22.31 -18.36 10.58
CA LYS A 144 -22.44 -19.69 9.97
C LYS A 144 -22.82 -20.75 10.98
#